data_AF-A0A8T5XHI3-F1
#
_entry.id   AF-A0A8T5XHI3-F1
#
_cell.length_a   1.000
_cell.length_b   1.000
_cell.length_c   1.000
_cell.angle_alpha   90.00
_cell.angle_beta   90.00
_cell.angle_gamma   90.00
#
_symmetry.space_group_name_H-M   'P 1'
#
loop_
_entity.id
_entity.type
_entity.pdbx_description
1 polymer ?
#
loop_
_entity_poly.entity_id
_entity_poly.type
_entity_poly.pdbx_seq_one_letter_code
_entity_poly.pdbx_strand_id
1 'polypeptide(L)'
;MKRIFIIFILIFFIFSYLYLKPYKIDVEYKGYIYSLDNDFSKKIDIQLKGDVQRYISGEKKFIGYLEIDGFKQEINKDEYKQFKGSSTIIKVNNDGNDIFAGSLFFSNDFKLIAGNLKKINKKYKTKCRFVAPVKSLEKAKKYYKEIIN
;
A
#
# COMPACT_ATOMS: atom_id res chain seq x y z
N MET A 1 34.16 26.81 20.61
CA MET A 1 33.01 26.96 19.67
C MET A 1 33.18 26.19 18.36
N LYS A 2 34.24 26.38 17.56
CA LYS A 2 34.40 25.69 16.25
C LYS A 2 34.30 24.16 16.31
N ARG A 3 34.91 23.51 17.32
CA ARG A 3 34.86 22.05 17.49
C ARG A 3 33.44 21.53 17.81
N ILE A 4 32.67 22.28 18.60
CA ILE A 4 31.29 21.93 18.96
C ILE A 4 30.39 22.04 17.72
N PHE A 5 30.57 23.09 16.92
CA PHE A 5 29.83 23.28 15.67
C PHE A 5 30.06 22.14 14.66
N ILE A 6 31.31 21.67 14.52
CA ILE A 6 31.65 20.52 13.67
C ILE A 6 30.94 19.24 14.15
N ILE A 7 30.87 19.02 15.46
CA ILE A 7 30.17 17.86 16.04
C ILE A 7 28.67 17.93 15.73
N PHE A 8 28.04 19.10 15.85
CA PHE A 8 26.63 19.27 15.50
C PHE A 8 26.34 18.97 14.03
N ILE A 9 27.21 19.42 13.12
CA ILE A 9 27.08 19.12 11.69
C ILE A 9 27.17 17.60 11.44
N LEU A 10 28.15 16.93 12.04
CA LEU A 10 28.31 15.47 11.93
C LEU A 10 27.08 14.73 12.45
N ILE A 11 26.54 15.14 13.60
CA ILE A 11 25.32 14.58 14.16
C ILE A 11 24.14 14.77 13.19
N PHE A 12 23.97 15.98 12.64
CA PHE A 12 22.92 16.27 11.66
C PHE A 12 23.00 15.38 10.42
N PHE A 13 24.20 15.17 9.86
CA PHE A 13 24.39 14.28 8.72
C PHE A 13 24.07 12.82 9.06
N ILE A 14 24.47 12.34 10.25
CA ILE A 14 24.15 10.98 10.69
C ILE A 14 22.64 10.78 10.83
N PHE A 15 21.93 11.73 11.48
CA PHE A 15 20.48 11.67 11.62
C PHE A 15 19.76 11.74 10.26
N SER A 16 20.22 12.63 9.36
CA SER A 16 19.67 12.74 8.01
C SER A 16 19.84 11.45 7.22
N TYR A 17 21.04 10.84 7.27
CA TYR A 17 21.32 9.57 6.61
C TYR A 17 20.44 8.43 7.15
N LEU A 18 20.30 8.32 8.47
CA LEU A 18 19.45 7.30 9.10
C LEU A 18 17.97 7.50 8.76
N TYR A 19 17.51 8.75 8.68
CA TYR A 19 16.12 9.07 8.34
C TYR A 19 15.75 8.73 6.90
N LEU A 20 16.67 8.94 5.96
CA LEU A 20 16.47 8.70 4.53
C LEU A 20 16.67 7.23 4.12
N LYS A 21 17.25 6.40 5.00
CA LYS A 21 17.49 4.99 4.71
C LYS A 21 16.16 4.27 4.39
N PRO A 22 16.05 3.61 3.23
CA PRO A 22 14.88 2.80 2.91
C PRO A 22 14.69 1.71 3.96
N TYR A 23 13.42 1.42 4.29
CA TYR A 23 13.09 0.26 5.12
C TYR A 23 12.27 -0.74 4.32
N LYS A 24 12.51 -2.02 4.60
CA LYS A 24 11.82 -3.14 3.97
C LYS A 24 10.47 -3.37 4.60
N ILE A 25 9.50 -3.71 3.77
CA ILE A 25 8.20 -4.24 4.16
C ILE A 25 8.14 -5.68 3.68
N ASP A 26 7.82 -6.57 4.60
CA ASP A 26 7.46 -7.96 4.34
C ASP A 26 6.38 -8.32 5.35
N VAL A 27 5.13 -8.22 4.91
CA VAL A 27 3.96 -8.40 5.77
C VAL A 27 2.91 -9.22 5.06
N GLU A 28 2.29 -10.10 5.83
CA GLU A 28 1.18 -10.94 5.39
C GLU A 28 -0.07 -10.52 6.16
N TYR A 29 -1.15 -10.26 5.43
CA TYR A 29 -2.45 -9.89 5.98
C TYR A 29 -3.48 -10.95 5.67
N LYS A 30 -4.32 -11.22 6.66
CA LYS A 30 -5.54 -12.00 6.48
C LYS A 30 -6.72 -11.05 6.28
N GLY A 31 -7.40 -11.19 5.16
CA GLY A 31 -8.41 -10.24 4.72
C GLY A 31 -9.65 -10.88 4.15
N TYR A 32 -10.50 -10.02 3.59
CA TYR A 32 -11.68 -10.41 2.84
C TYR A 32 -11.68 -9.73 1.49
N ILE A 33 -12.07 -10.50 0.48
CA ILE A 33 -12.50 -10.00 -0.82
C ILE A 33 -14.02 -10.15 -0.92
N TYR A 34 -14.69 -9.17 -1.51
CA TYR A 34 -16.13 -9.20 -1.70
C TYR A 34 -16.58 -8.38 -2.91
N SER A 35 -17.76 -8.71 -3.43
CA SER A 35 -18.45 -7.88 -4.41
C SER A 35 -19.56 -7.06 -3.74
N LEU A 36 -19.90 -5.92 -4.34
CA LEU A 36 -21.14 -5.22 -4.00
C LEU A 36 -22.30 -5.58 -4.95
N ASP A 37 -21.97 -6.19 -6.10
CA ASP A 37 -22.93 -6.45 -7.16
C ASP A 37 -23.55 -7.86 -7.02
N ASN A 38 -22.95 -8.73 -6.20
CA ASN A 38 -23.44 -10.08 -5.92
C ASN A 38 -23.00 -10.55 -4.51
N ASP A 39 -23.49 -11.71 -4.07
CA ASP A 39 -23.21 -12.31 -2.76
C ASP A 39 -21.80 -12.93 -2.64
N PHE A 40 -20.88 -12.60 -3.56
CA PHE A 40 -19.52 -13.10 -3.51
C PHE A 40 -18.77 -12.49 -2.32
N SER A 41 -18.27 -13.38 -1.46
CA SER A 41 -17.26 -13.03 -0.46
C SER A 41 -16.34 -14.22 -0.21
N LYS A 42 -15.07 -13.94 0.07
CA LYS A 42 -14.06 -14.96 0.33
C LYS A 42 -13.00 -14.41 1.29
N LYS A 43 -12.47 -15.26 2.17
CA LYS A 43 -11.24 -14.97 2.90
C LYS A 43 -10.06 -15.06 1.95
N ILE A 44 -9.11 -14.15 2.10
CA ILE A 44 -7.91 -14.10 1.26
C ILE A 44 -6.68 -13.82 2.14
N ASP A 45 -5.54 -14.30 1.66
CA ASP A 45 -4.25 -13.94 2.20
C ASP A 45 -3.57 -12.97 1.23
N ILE A 46 -3.03 -11.89 1.79
CA ILE A 46 -2.41 -10.79 1.06
C ILE A 46 -0.97 -10.67 1.53
N GLN A 47 0.00 -10.80 0.63
CA GLN A 47 1.40 -10.53 0.93
C GLN A 47 1.82 -9.21 0.29
N LEU A 48 2.38 -8.30 1.09
CA LEU A 48 2.96 -7.05 0.62
C LEU A 48 4.46 -7.08 0.90
N LYS A 49 5.24 -6.95 -0.16
CA LYS A 49 6.70 -6.99 -0.08
C LYS A 49 7.32 -5.87 -0.90
N GLY A 50 8.27 -5.14 -0.33
CA GLY A 50 8.94 -4.04 -1.03
C GLY A 50 9.78 -3.16 -0.14
N ASP A 51 10.23 -2.05 -0.69
CA ASP A 51 11.01 -1.01 -0.03
C ASP A 51 10.21 0.28 0.06
N VAL A 52 10.26 0.94 1.21
CA VAL A 52 9.74 2.29 1.40
C VAL A 52 10.88 3.27 1.47
N GLN A 53 10.95 4.14 0.47
CA GLN A 53 11.85 5.28 0.41
C GLN A 53 11.17 6.49 1.06
N ARG A 54 11.93 7.24 1.88
CA ARG A 54 11.48 8.50 2.47
C ARG A 54 12.23 9.64 1.81
N TYR A 55 11.50 10.68 1.39
CA TYR A 55 12.10 11.89 0.86
C TYR A 55 12.21 12.96 1.94
N ILE A 56 13.09 13.93 1.71
CA ILE A 56 13.29 15.10 2.60
C ILE A 56 11.98 15.90 2.73
N SER A 57 11.14 15.90 1.69
CA SER A 57 9.79 16.48 1.71
C SER A 57 8.84 15.81 2.72
N GLY A 58 9.21 14.66 3.31
CA GLY A 58 8.36 13.85 4.17
C GLY A 58 7.48 12.86 3.40
N GLU A 59 7.48 12.94 2.06
CA GLU A 59 6.79 11.99 1.20
C GLU A 59 7.43 10.60 1.28
N LYS A 60 6.59 9.57 1.12
CA LYS A 60 7.03 8.17 1.11
C LYS A 60 6.70 7.55 -0.24
N LYS A 61 7.66 6.80 -0.79
CA LYS A 61 7.48 5.99 -2.00
C LYS A 61 7.66 4.51 -1.67
N PHE A 62 6.63 3.72 -1.93
CA PHE A 62 6.67 2.26 -1.85
C PHE A 62 6.97 1.65 -3.23
N ILE A 63 8.01 0.83 -3.31
CA ILE A 63 8.35 0.07 -4.51
C ILE A 63 8.35 -1.39 -4.14
N GLY A 64 7.55 -2.20 -4.81
CA GLY A 64 7.44 -3.60 -4.44
C GLY A 64 6.35 -4.33 -5.19
N TYR A 65 5.77 -5.32 -4.54
CA TYR A 65 4.67 -6.08 -5.08
C TYR A 65 3.65 -6.44 -4.01
N LEU A 66 2.43 -6.66 -4.51
CA LEU A 66 1.31 -7.18 -3.77
C LEU A 66 0.95 -8.54 -4.34
N GLU A 67 0.77 -9.54 -3.49
CA GLU A 67 0.31 -10.86 -3.88
C GLU A 67 -1.02 -11.17 -3.18
N ILE A 68 -2.04 -11.57 -3.95
CA ILE A 68 -3.37 -11.93 -3.43
C ILE A 68 -3.79 -13.27 -4.01
N ASP A 69 -3.95 -14.29 -3.17
CA ASP A 69 -4.28 -15.66 -3.58
C ASP A 69 -3.38 -16.16 -4.74
N GLY A 70 -2.07 -15.96 -4.67
CA GLY A 70 -1.09 -16.34 -5.70
C GLY A 70 -1.03 -15.42 -6.91
N PHE A 71 -1.83 -14.35 -6.96
CA PHE A 71 -1.73 -13.34 -8.01
C PHE A 71 -0.80 -12.22 -7.57
N LYS A 72 0.39 -12.14 -8.19
CA LYS A 72 1.40 -11.11 -7.94
C LYS A 72 1.21 -9.90 -8.86
N GLN A 73 1.25 -8.71 -8.27
CA GLN A 73 1.13 -7.44 -8.94
C GLN A 73 2.26 -6.51 -8.49
N GLU A 74 3.07 -6.06 -9.44
CA GLU A 74 4.10 -5.07 -9.17
C GLU A 74 3.49 -3.68 -8.95
N ILE A 75 4.11 -2.95 -8.02
CA ILE A 75 3.77 -1.60 -7.62
C ILE A 75 5.04 -0.77 -7.81
N ASN A 76 5.08 0.01 -8.89
CA ASN A 76 6.31 0.71 -9.31
C ASN A 76 6.09 2.19 -9.73
N LYS A 77 4.90 2.76 -9.58
CA LYS A 77 4.59 4.07 -10.22
C LYS A 77 4.48 5.27 -9.27
N ASP A 78 4.90 6.40 -9.81
CA ASP A 78 5.09 7.73 -9.21
C ASP A 78 3.80 8.51 -8.87
N GLU A 79 2.62 7.95 -9.11
CA GLU A 79 1.36 8.63 -8.79
C GLU A 79 0.89 8.30 -7.37
N TYR A 80 1.58 8.91 -6.40
CA TYR A 80 1.14 8.98 -5.01
C TYR A 80 0.11 10.11 -4.91
N LYS A 81 -1.14 9.77 -4.61
CA LYS A 81 -2.08 10.75 -4.05
C LYS A 81 -2.34 10.39 -2.60
N GLN A 82 -1.76 11.18 -1.70
CA GLN A 82 -2.07 11.13 -0.28
C GLN A 82 -3.51 11.59 -0.12
N PHE A 83 -4.39 10.66 0.26
CA PHE A 83 -5.77 10.99 0.61
C PHE A 83 -5.81 11.41 2.08
N LYS A 84 -6.60 12.44 2.40
CA LYS A 84 -6.77 12.94 3.77
C LYS A 84 -7.05 11.77 4.71
N GLY A 85 -6.23 11.62 5.75
CA GLY A 85 -6.53 10.69 6.85
C GLY A 85 -5.83 9.32 6.83
N SER A 86 -4.79 9.11 6.01
CA SER A 86 -3.78 8.02 6.07
C SER A 86 -3.72 7.07 4.87
N SER A 87 -4.48 7.30 3.80
CA SER A 87 -4.62 6.34 2.70
C SER A 87 -3.84 6.76 1.44
N THR A 88 -3.00 5.89 0.89
CA THR A 88 -2.25 6.15 -0.36
C THR A 88 -2.93 5.48 -1.54
N ILE A 89 -3.43 6.24 -2.54
CA ILE A 89 -3.94 5.65 -3.79
C ILE A 89 -2.77 5.33 -4.72
N ILE A 90 -2.60 4.08 -5.10
CA ILE A 90 -1.68 3.69 -6.16
C ILE A 90 -2.47 3.30 -7.40
N LYS A 91 -2.24 4.02 -8.50
CA LYS A 91 -2.60 3.52 -9.83
C LYS A 91 -1.58 2.47 -10.22
N VAL A 92 -2.03 1.23 -10.28
CA VAL A 92 -1.17 0.11 -10.61
C VAL A 92 -1.16 -0.09 -12.13
N ASN A 93 0.01 -0.27 -12.74
CA ASN A 93 0.15 -0.61 -14.16
C ASN A 93 0.21 -2.13 -14.34
N ASN A 94 -0.12 -2.61 -15.54
CA ASN A 94 -0.12 -4.04 -15.84
C ASN A 94 1.04 -4.41 -16.78
N ASP A 95 1.98 -5.25 -16.33
CA ASP A 95 3.02 -5.93 -17.14
C ASP A 95 3.46 -5.16 -18.40
N GLY A 96 4.09 -4.00 -18.24
CA GLY A 96 4.66 -3.20 -19.34
C GLY A 96 3.69 -2.39 -20.19
N ASN A 97 2.38 -2.54 -20.02
CA ASN A 97 1.36 -1.72 -20.66
C ASN A 97 0.78 -0.69 -19.67
N ASP A 98 0.69 0.57 -20.07
CA ASP A 98 0.14 1.72 -19.30
C ASP A 98 -1.40 1.63 -19.07
N ILE A 99 -1.93 0.42 -18.93
CA ILE A 99 -3.34 0.16 -18.67
C ILE A 99 -3.56 0.20 -17.16
N PHE A 100 -4.40 1.14 -16.72
CA PHE A 100 -4.87 1.25 -15.33
C PHE A 100 -5.37 -0.11 -14.79
N ALA A 101 -4.66 -0.67 -13.81
CA ALA A 101 -4.95 -1.98 -13.21
C ALA A 101 -5.84 -1.89 -11.97
N GLY A 102 -6.15 -0.70 -11.47
CA GLY A 102 -7.06 -0.51 -10.33
C GLY A 102 -6.53 0.51 -9.31
N SER A 103 -7.22 0.57 -8.16
CA SER A 103 -6.83 1.42 -7.03
C SER A 103 -6.42 0.56 -5.85
N LEU A 104 -5.32 0.95 -5.22
CA LEU A 104 -4.80 0.32 -4.02
C LEU A 104 -4.61 1.39 -2.96
N PHE A 105 -4.98 1.08 -1.72
CA PHE A 105 -4.97 1.96 -0.56
C PHE A 105 -4.13 1.31 0.53
N PHE A 106 -3.23 2.08 1.13
CA PHE A 106 -2.48 1.65 2.30
C PHE A 106 -2.49 2.70 3.38
N SER A 107 -2.50 2.28 4.65
CA SER A 107 -2.16 3.15 5.77
C SER A 107 -0.71 3.62 5.70
N ASN A 108 -0.39 4.78 6.29
CA ASN A 108 0.98 5.33 6.35
C ASN A 108 2.03 4.40 6.99
N ASP A 109 1.57 3.45 7.81
CA ASP A 109 2.37 2.42 8.49
C ASP A 109 2.22 1.03 7.85
N PHE A 110 1.51 0.93 6.72
CA PHE A 110 1.24 -0.31 6.00
C PHE A 110 0.65 -1.40 6.89
N LYS A 111 -0.13 -1.04 7.91
CA LYS A 111 -0.90 -2.00 8.72
C LYS A 111 -2.29 -2.26 8.16
N LEU A 112 -2.77 -1.44 7.24
CA LEU A 112 -4.03 -1.63 6.56
C LEU A 112 -3.83 -1.49 5.06
N ILE A 113 -4.45 -2.39 4.32
CA ILE A 113 -4.53 -2.40 2.87
C ILE A 113 -5.97 -2.57 2.43
N ALA A 114 -6.37 -1.81 1.42
CA ALA A 114 -7.65 -1.98 0.75
C ALA A 114 -7.50 -1.70 -0.73
N GLY A 115 -8.42 -2.17 -1.57
CA GLY A 115 -8.38 -1.80 -2.97
C GLY A 115 -9.31 -2.60 -3.86
N ASN A 116 -9.21 -2.30 -5.15
CA ASN A 116 -9.86 -3.01 -6.23
C ASN A 116 -8.89 -3.14 -7.40
N LEU A 117 -8.63 -4.36 -7.85
CA LEU A 117 -7.70 -4.61 -8.96
C LEU A 117 -8.41 -5.33 -10.10
N LYS A 118 -8.21 -4.88 -11.34
CA LYS A 118 -8.81 -5.47 -12.56
C LYS A 118 -8.46 -6.95 -12.72
N LYS A 119 -7.22 -7.33 -12.42
CA LYS A 119 -6.79 -8.74 -12.50
C LYS A 119 -7.53 -9.62 -11.48
N ILE A 120 -7.79 -9.10 -10.29
CA ILE A 120 -8.61 -9.76 -9.28
C ILE A 120 -10.07 -9.88 -9.76
N ASN A 121 -10.61 -8.81 -10.34
CA ASN A 121 -11.97 -8.84 -10.90
C ASN A 121 -12.10 -9.88 -12.01
N LYS A 122 -11.08 -10.01 -12.87
CA LYS A 122 -11.03 -11.02 -13.93
C LYS A 122 -10.98 -12.44 -13.36
N LYS A 123 -10.18 -12.67 -12.31
CA LYS A 123 -10.07 -13.97 -11.62
C LYS A 123 -11.41 -14.42 -11.05
N TYR A 124 -12.12 -13.51 -10.41
CA TYR A 124 -13.39 -13.80 -9.74
C TYR A 124 -14.64 -13.54 -10.60
N LYS A 125 -14.46 -13.11 -11.86
CA LYS A 125 -15.53 -12.78 -12.80
C LYS A 125 -16.58 -11.81 -12.23
N THR A 126 -16.17 -10.91 -11.32
CA THR A 126 -17.04 -9.92 -10.67
C THR A 126 -16.22 -8.70 -10.21
N LYS A 127 -16.87 -7.57 -9.95
CA LYS A 127 -16.19 -6.37 -9.43
C LYS A 127 -15.89 -6.56 -7.94
N CYS A 128 -14.65 -6.92 -7.65
CA CYS A 128 -14.19 -7.19 -6.31
C CYS A 128 -13.54 -5.97 -5.64
N ARG A 129 -13.72 -5.91 -4.33
CA ARG A 129 -12.98 -5.08 -3.40
C ARG A 129 -12.31 -5.99 -2.39
N PHE A 130 -11.14 -5.62 -1.91
CA PHE A 130 -10.49 -6.30 -0.80
C PHE A 130 -10.10 -5.33 0.30
N VAL A 131 -10.06 -5.85 1.52
CA VAL A 131 -9.56 -5.17 2.71
C VAL A 131 -8.81 -6.19 3.56
N ALA A 132 -7.67 -5.78 4.11
CA ALA A 132 -6.92 -6.52 5.11
C ALA A 132 -6.12 -5.56 6.01
N PRO A 133 -5.78 -5.95 7.25
CA PRO A 133 -6.24 -7.12 7.97
C PRO A 133 -7.65 -6.89 8.53
N VAL A 134 -8.53 -7.88 8.39
CA VAL A 134 -9.91 -7.83 8.92
C VAL A 134 -10.39 -9.22 9.33
N LYS A 135 -11.14 -9.28 10.44
CA LYS A 135 -11.68 -10.55 10.98
C LYS A 135 -13.07 -10.92 10.44
N SER A 136 -13.80 -9.99 9.83
CA SER A 136 -15.15 -10.23 9.31
C SER A 136 -15.43 -9.40 8.07
N LEU A 137 -16.37 -9.90 7.24
CA LEU A 137 -16.86 -9.22 6.05
C LEU A 137 -17.49 -7.85 6.37
N GLU A 138 -18.23 -7.75 7.48
CA GLU A 138 -18.85 -6.50 7.92
C GLU A 138 -17.80 -5.42 8.22
N LYS A 139 -16.70 -5.80 8.90
CA LYS A 139 -15.58 -4.88 9.16
C LYS A 139 -14.89 -4.46 7.86
N ALA A 140 -14.72 -5.39 6.92
CA ALA A 140 -14.16 -5.09 5.60
C ALA A 140 -15.01 -4.03 4.87
N LYS A 141 -16.34 -4.23 4.81
CA LYS A 141 -17.28 -3.29 4.19
C LYS A 141 -17.25 -1.92 4.86
N LYS A 142 -17.20 -1.89 6.21
CA LYS A 142 -17.12 -0.65 6.99
C LYS A 142 -15.85 0.14 6.68
N TYR A 143 -14.68 -0.49 6.77
CA TYR A 143 -13.40 0.18 6.51
C TYR A 143 -13.29 0.67 5.07
N TYR A 144 -13.71 -0.13 4.08
CA TYR A 144 -13.65 0.31 2.69
C TYR A 144 -14.50 1.56 2.44
N LYS A 145 -15.66 1.68 3.11
CA LYS A 145 -16.52 2.87 3.04
C LYS A 145 -15.86 4.10 3.68
N GLU A 146 -15.19 3.92 4.81
CA GLU A 146 -14.42 4.99 5.49
C GLU A 146 -13.20 5.47 4.68
N ILE A 147 -12.64 4.62 3.81
CA ILE A 147 -11.48 4.97 2.97
C ILE A 147 -11.88 5.78 1.74
N ILE A 148 -13.09 5.57 1.20
CA ILE A 148 -13.57 6.22 -0.03
C ILE A 148 -14.34 7.52 0.23
N ASN A 149 -15.01 7.62 1.38
CA ASN A 149 -15.73 8.83 1.79
C ASN A 149 -14.79 9.88 2.38
#